data_AF-A0A3P1V5H5-F1
#
_entry.id   AF-A0A3P1V5H5-F1
#
_cell.length_a   1.000
_cell.length_b   1.000
_cell.length_c   1.000
_cell.angle_alpha   90.00
_cell.angle_beta   90.00
_cell.angle_gamma   90.00
#
_symmetry.space_group_name_H-M   'P 1'
#
loop_
_entity.id
_entity.type
_entity.pdbx_description
1 polymer ?
#
loop_
_entity_poly.entity_id
_entity_poly.type
_entity_poly.pdbx_seq_one_letter_code
_entity_poly.pdbx_strand_id
1 'polypeptide(L)' 'MSRRKEQWKPKITNLRKEIVDGQEQWVEFDPATYVIPAGHPYYRVWKGICESELDKEGAA' A
#
# COMPACT_ATOMS: atom_id res chain seq x y z
N MET A 1 1.49 -42.72 -13.32
CA MET A 1 1.58 -41.28 -13.65
C MET A 1 1.07 -40.48 -12.44
N SER A 2 1.95 -40.01 -11.55
CA SER A 2 1.53 -39.18 -10.43
C SER A 2 1.44 -37.71 -10.89
N ARG A 3 0.22 -37.17 -10.95
CA ARG A 3 0.01 -35.74 -11.18
C ARG A 3 0.44 -35.02 -9.91
N ARG A 4 1.50 -34.20 -9.97
CA ARG A 4 1.84 -33.29 -8.87
C ARG A 4 0.60 -32.43 -8.59
N LYS A 5 0.12 -32.44 -7.35
CA LYS A 5 -0.92 -31.50 -6.92
C LYS A 5 -0.33 -30.11 -7.05
N GLU A 6 -0.91 -29.27 -7.90
CA GLU A 6 -0.51 -27.88 -7.99
C GLU A 6 -0.74 -27.23 -6.61
N GLN A 7 0.31 -26.63 -6.06
CA GLN A 7 0.21 -25.88 -4.83
C GLN A 7 -0.65 -24.65 -5.11
N TRP A 8 -1.81 -24.59 -4.45
CA TRP A 8 -2.67 -23.41 -4.53
C TRP A 8 -1.90 -22.18 -4.04
N LYS A 9 -1.88 -21.13 -4.87
CA LYS A 9 -1.36 -19.82 -4.49
C LYS A 9 -2.53 -18.85 -4.37
N PRO A 10 -2.76 -18.24 -3.19
CA PRO A 10 -3.80 -17.24 -3.05
C PRO A 10 -3.46 -16.03 -3.92
N LYS A 11 -4.44 -15.53 -4.68
CA LYS A 11 -4.36 -14.20 -5.27
C LYS A 11 -4.77 -13.20 -4.18
N ILE A 12 -3.88 -12.27 -3.85
CA ILE A 12 -4.17 -11.15 -2.95
C ILE A 12 -4.58 -9.97 -3.83
N THR A 13 -5.75 -9.40 -3.56
CA THR A 13 -6.25 -8.19 -4.21
C THR A 13 -6.30 -7.06 -3.18
N ASN A 14 -5.59 -5.96 -3.46
CA ASN A 14 -5.58 -4.79 -2.60
C ASN A 14 -6.68 -3.83 -3.06
N LEU A 15 -7.56 -3.42 -2.15
CA LEU A 15 -8.69 -2.54 -2.46
C LEU A 15 -8.59 -1.26 -1.63
N ARG A 16 -8.96 -0.13 -2.23
CA ARG A 16 -9.13 1.16 -1.54
C ARG A 16 -10.51 1.74 -1.80
N LYS A 17 -10.98 2.58 -0.88
CA LYS A 17 -12.21 3.36 -1.08
C LYS A 17 -11.92 4.61 -1.88
N GLU A 18 -12.66 4.82 -2.95
CA GLU A 18 -12.66 6.06 -3.74
C GLU A 18 -14.08 6.54 -4.00
N ILE A 19 -14.23 7.84 -4.18
CA ILE A 19 -15.49 8.42 -4.64
C ILE A 19 -15.44 8.47 -6.16
N VAL A 20 -16.25 7.64 -6.81
CA VAL A 20 -16.43 7.63 -8.27
C VAL A 20 -17.86 8.05 -8.55
N ASP A 21 -18.04 9.13 -9.31
CA ASP A 21 -19.35 9.71 -9.64
C ASP A 21 -20.23 10.01 -8.41
N GLY A 22 -19.60 10.46 -7.31
CA GLY A 22 -20.28 10.80 -6.07
C GLY A 22 -20.66 9.61 -5.19
N GLN A 23 -20.29 8.38 -5.57
CA GLN A 23 -20.51 7.16 -4.79
C GLN A 23 -19.20 6.56 -4.29
N GLU A 24 -19.19 6.09 -3.04
CA GLU A 24 -18.05 5.36 -2.47
C GLU A 24 -17.96 3.96 -3.07
N GLN A 25 -16.84 3.64 -3.72
CA GLN A 25 -16.57 2.36 -4.36
C GLN A 25 -15.22 1.79 -3.91
N TRP A 26 -15.13 0.46 -3.88
CA TRP A 26 -13.86 -0.24 -3.67
C TRP A 26 -13.18 -0.48 -5.02
N VAL A 27 -11.98 0.07 -5.18
CA VAL A 27 -11.19 -0.02 -6.41
C VAL A 27 -9.89 -0.77 -6.13
N GLU A 28 -9.52 -1.69 -7.03
CA GLU A 28 -8.22 -2.37 -6.95
C GLU A 28 -7.09 -1.38 -7.20
N PHE A 29 -6.05 -1.44 -6.37
CA PHE A 29 -4.92 -0.54 -6.48
C PHE A 29 -3.59 -1.27 -6.23
N ASP A 30 -2.52 -0.71 -6.77
CA ASP A 30 -1.15 -1.16 -6.47
C ASP A 30 -0.60 -0.39 -5.26
N PRO A 31 -0.36 -1.05 -4.12
CA PRO A 31 0.20 -0.40 -2.94
C PRO A 31 1.59 0.22 -3.17
N ALA A 32 2.38 -0.31 -4.10
CA ALA A 32 3.72 0.22 -4.37
C ALA A 32 3.70 1.61 -5.02
N THR A 33 2.58 1.97 -5.67
CA THR A 33 2.40 3.28 -6.31
C THR A 33 1.49 4.21 -5.52
N TYR A 34 0.98 3.74 -4.38
CA TYR A 34 0.02 4.49 -3.59
C TYR A 34 0.69 5.62 -2.79
N VAL A 35 0.26 6.85 -3.05
CA VAL A 35 0.68 8.03 -2.29
C VAL A 35 -0.32 8.31 -1.17
N ILE A 36 0.16 8.33 0.07
CA ILE A 36 -0.66 8.69 1.23
C ILE A 36 -0.94 10.21 1.17
N PRO A 37 -2.21 10.65 1.15
CA PRO A 37 -2.55 12.07 1.13
C PRO A 37 -2.13 12.78 2.41
N ALA A 38 -1.76 14.06 2.32
CA ALA A 38 -1.32 14.86 3.49
C ALA A 38 -2.38 14.97 4.62
N GLY A 39 -3.66 14.88 4.27
CA GLY A 39 -4.77 14.87 5.22
C GLY A 39 -5.02 13.51 5.89
N HIS A 40 -4.33 12.45 5.48
CA HIS A 40 -4.52 11.12 6.03
C HIS A 40 -3.92 11.02 7.44
N PRO A 41 -4.60 10.39 8.43
CA PRO A 41 -4.09 10.29 9.80
C PRO A 41 -2.67 9.72 9.91
N TYR A 42 -2.34 8.74 9.06
CA TYR A 42 -1.01 8.12 9.04
C TYR A 42 0.07 8.92 8.30
N TYR A 43 -0.29 9.97 7.56
CA TYR A 43 0.70 10.74 6.79
C TYR A 43 1.78 11.34 7.69
N ARG A 44 1.38 11.94 8.82
CA ARG A 44 2.33 12.54 9.78
C ARG A 44 3.27 11.52 10.39
N VAL A 45 2.76 10.32 10.70
CA VAL A 45 3.55 9.22 11.27
C VAL A 45 4.60 8.77 10.27
N TRP A 46 4.20 8.51 9.02
CA TRP A 46 5.11 8.10 7.95
C TRP A 46 6.15 9.17 7.63
N LYS A 47 5.73 10.44 7.56
CA LYS A 47 6.64 11.56 7.34
C LYS A 47 7.73 11.62 8.41
N GLY A 48 7.37 11.50 9.68
CA GLY A 48 8.34 11.51 10.78
C GLY A 48 9.33 10.33 10.73
N ILE A 49 8.86 9.14 10.32
CA ILE A 49 9.74 7.98 10.12
C ILE A 49 10.74 8.28 8.99
N CYS A 50 10.26 8.73 7.83
CA CYS A 50 11.14 9.06 6.69
C CYS A 50 12.18 10.13 7.04
N GLU A 51 11.77 11.20 7.72
CA GLU A 51 12.70 12.26 8.18
C GLU A 51 13.77 11.69 9.12
N SER A 52 13.37 10.83 10.07
CA SER A 52 14.32 10.22 11.02
C SER A 52 15.32 9.24 10.38
N GLU A 53 14.95 8.58 9.29
CA GLU A 53 15.86 7.69 8.56
C GLU A 53 16.82 8.49 7.66
N LEU A 54 16.35 9.57 7.04
CA LEU A 54 17.20 10.48 6.26
C LEU A 54 18.27 11.14 7.13
N ASP A 55 17.93 11.54 8.35
CA ASP A 55 18.88 12.12 9.31
C ASP A 55 19.97 11.11 9.72
N LYS A 56 19.67 9.80 9.72
CA LYS A 56 20.67 8.74 9.99
C LYS A 56 21.58 8.49 8.79
N GLU A 57 21.06 8.58 7.57
CA GLU A 57 21.84 8.40 6.34
C GLU A 57 22.74 9.61 6.03
N GLY A 58 22.32 10.82 6.39
CA GLY A 58 23.12 12.05 6.26
C GLY A 58 24.23 12.22 7.31
N ALA A 59 24.31 11.33 8.30
CA ALA A 59 25.31 11.34 9.36
C ALA A 59 26.47 10.34 9.14
N ALA A 60 26.57 9.74 7.95
CA ALA A 60 27.62 8.79 7.55
C ALA A 60 28.76 9.45 6.75
#